data_AF-A0A6B3CB30-F1
#
_entry.id   AF-A0A6B3CB30-F1
#
_cell.length_a   1.000
_cell.length_b   1.000
_cell.length_c   1.000
_cell.angle_alpha   90.00
_cell.angle_beta   90.00
_cell.angle_gamma   90.00
#
_symmetry.space_group_name_H-M   'P 1'
#
loop_
_entity.id
_entity.type
_entity.pdbx_description
1 polymer ?
#
loop_
_entity_poly.entity_id
_entity_poly.type
_entity_poly.pdbx_seq_one_letter_code
_entity_poly.pdbx_strand_id
1 'polypeptide(L)'
;MATRDRRRDTPPPRTGTGEAETLRGFLDYLRASVAAKVDGAPEPEVRTAAVRSGTNLLGLLHHLTCVERAMFLGDDIRDWQATFRAAPTDSVAEVVARYRTAVGSANAVLDGCTDLAAPVLRPGS
;
A
#
# COMPACT_ATOMS: atom_id res chain seq x y z
N MET A 1 1.82 32.21 1.77
CA MET A 1 1.54 31.40 0.57
C MET A 1 2.57 30.28 0.54
N ALA A 2 2.22 29.08 1.01
CA ALA A 2 3.17 27.97 1.09
C ALA A 2 3.49 27.48 -0.32
N THR A 3 4.76 27.53 -0.71
CA THR A 3 5.27 26.92 -1.94
C THR A 3 4.96 25.42 -1.87
N ARG A 4 4.04 24.94 -2.71
CA ARG A 4 3.88 23.52 -2.96
C ARG A 4 5.22 23.02 -3.48
N ASP A 5 5.96 22.30 -2.65
CA ASP A 5 7.16 21.62 -3.10
C ASP A 5 6.76 20.71 -4.26
N ARG A 6 7.29 21.03 -5.43
CA ARG A 6 6.89 20.41 -6.68
C ARG A 6 7.60 19.06 -6.70
N ARG A 7 6.96 18.05 -6.09
CA ARG A 7 7.51 16.70 -5.96
C ARG A 7 8.04 16.25 -7.31
N ARG A 8 9.36 16.09 -7.40
CA ARG A 8 10.02 15.59 -8.62
C ARG A 8 9.43 14.23 -8.97
N ASP A 9 9.24 14.00 -10.27
CA ASP A 9 8.94 12.67 -10.77
C ASP A 9 9.99 11.70 -10.23
N THR A 10 9.52 10.65 -9.56
CA THR A 10 10.40 9.61 -9.03
C THR A 10 10.66 8.63 -10.17
N PRO A 11 11.89 8.51 -10.68
CA PRO A 11 12.19 7.55 -11.73
C PRO A 11 11.96 6.11 -11.22
N PRO A 12 11.78 5.13 -12.13
CA PRO A 12 11.79 3.73 -11.75
C PRO A 12 13.01 3.39 -10.87
N PRO A 13 12.85 2.49 -9.88
CA PRO A 13 13.91 2.21 -8.93
C PRO A 13 15.13 1.65 -9.66
N ARG A 14 16.32 2.15 -9.30
CA ARG A 14 17.57 1.44 -9.62
C ARG A 14 17.70 0.31 -8.61
N THR A 15 17.47 -0.91 -9.06
CA THR A 15 17.54 -2.09 -8.22
C THR A 15 18.94 -2.70 -8.22
N GLY A 16 19.23 -3.50 -7.20
CA GLY A 16 20.42 -4.35 -7.21
C GLY A 16 20.31 -5.49 -8.22
N THR A 17 21.30 -6.37 -8.25
CA THR A 17 21.37 -7.47 -9.22
C THR A 17 20.60 -8.72 -8.78
N GLY A 18 20.16 -8.79 -7.51
CA GLY A 18 19.40 -9.91 -6.97
C GLY A 18 17.89 -9.78 -7.18
N GLU A 19 17.19 -10.92 -7.22
CA GLU A 19 15.72 -10.97 -7.32
C GLU A 19 15.05 -10.29 -6.12
N ALA A 20 15.54 -10.56 -4.90
CA ALA A 20 15.01 -9.97 -3.66
C ALA A 20 15.15 -8.44 -3.65
N GLU A 21 16.34 -7.95 -4.03
CA GLU A 21 16.63 -6.52 -4.12
C GLU A 21 15.76 -5.84 -5.20
N THR A 22 15.54 -6.54 -6.31
CA THR A 22 14.66 -6.07 -7.38
C THR A 22 13.21 -5.98 -6.91
N LEU A 23 12.67 -7.06 -6.34
CA LEU A 23 11.32 -7.08 -5.78
C LEU A 23 11.13 -5.98 -4.72
N ARG A 24 12.08 -5.85 -3.78
CA ARG A 24 12.05 -4.82 -2.73
C ARG A 24 12.01 -3.42 -3.33
N GLY A 25 12.89 -3.11 -4.28
CA GLY A 25 12.93 -1.81 -4.94
C GLY A 25 11.63 -1.45 -5.66
N PHE A 26 11.04 -2.40 -6.41
CA PHE A 26 9.76 -2.18 -7.09
C PHE A 26 8.59 -2.01 -6.11
N LEU A 27 8.55 -2.83 -5.04
CA LEU A 27 7.54 -2.68 -4.01
C LEU A 27 7.64 -1.31 -3.32
N ASP A 28 8.84 -0.85 -2.93
CA ASP A 28 9.03 0.47 -2.31
C ASP A 28 8.53 1.58 -3.23
N TYR A 29 8.92 1.53 -4.51
CA TYR A 29 8.52 2.50 -5.50
C TYR A 29 6.99 2.57 -5.66
N LEU A 30 6.33 1.42 -5.82
CA LEU A 30 4.88 1.36 -6.01
C LEU A 30 4.13 1.79 -4.73
N ARG A 31 4.58 1.35 -3.55
CA ARG A 31 3.99 1.70 -2.25
C ARG A 31 4.10 3.20 -1.96
N ALA A 32 5.28 3.77 -2.18
CA ALA A 32 5.48 5.22 -2.05
C ALA A 32 4.62 6.01 -3.05
N SER A 33 4.51 5.52 -4.29
CA SER A 33 3.73 6.17 -5.35
C SER A 33 2.23 6.16 -5.09
N VAL A 34 1.67 5.08 -4.56
CA VAL A 34 0.23 5.03 -4.27
C VAL A 34 -0.12 5.86 -3.04
N ALA A 35 0.68 5.80 -1.97
CA ALA A 35 0.48 6.65 -0.80
C ALA A 35 0.56 8.13 -1.17
N ALA A 36 1.50 8.51 -2.03
CA ALA A 36 1.67 9.88 -2.53
C ALA A 36 0.43 10.45 -3.23
N LYS A 37 -0.35 9.61 -3.92
CA LYS A 37 -1.54 10.05 -4.66
C LYS A 37 -2.73 10.33 -3.74
N VAL A 38 -2.73 9.75 -2.54
CA VAL A 38 -3.84 9.83 -1.59
C VAL A 38 -3.53 10.80 -0.45
N ASP A 39 -2.27 10.89 -0.03
CA ASP A 39 -1.81 11.77 1.05
C ASP A 39 -2.12 13.24 0.74
N GLY A 40 -2.94 13.87 1.60
CA GLY A 40 -3.39 15.25 1.45
C GLY A 40 -4.45 15.48 0.35
N ALA A 41 -5.00 14.43 -0.27
CA ALA A 41 -6.13 14.56 -1.18
C ALA A 41 -7.37 15.09 -0.43
N PRO A 42 -8.11 16.08 -0.98
CA PRO A 42 -9.23 16.68 -0.26
C PRO A 42 -10.46 15.77 -0.18
N GLU A 43 -11.29 15.99 0.83
CA GLU A 43 -12.69 15.54 0.82
C GLU A 43 -13.55 16.57 0.05
N PRO A 44 -14.58 16.14 -0.72
CA PRO A 44 -15.02 14.75 -0.93
C PRO A 44 -14.26 14.00 -2.05
N GLU A 45 -13.32 14.66 -2.73
CA GLU A 45 -12.69 14.20 -3.97
C GLU A 45 -12.00 12.83 -3.83
N VAL A 46 -11.32 12.60 -2.70
CA VAL A 46 -10.64 11.32 -2.41
C VAL A 46 -11.62 10.14 -2.30
N ARG A 47 -12.89 10.41 -2.00
CA ARG A 47 -14.00 9.43 -1.91
C ARG A 47 -14.90 9.42 -3.14
N THR A 48 -14.74 10.37 -4.06
CA THR A 48 -15.50 10.42 -5.30
C THR A 48 -15.03 9.32 -6.25
N ALA A 49 -15.94 8.43 -6.64
CA ALA A 49 -15.65 7.39 -7.61
C ALA A 49 -15.58 7.97 -9.04
N ALA A 50 -14.49 7.67 -9.75
CA ALA A 50 -14.31 8.08 -11.14
C ALA A 50 -14.85 7.05 -12.16
N VAL A 51 -15.29 5.89 -11.66
CA VAL A 51 -15.71 4.74 -12.49
C VAL A 51 -16.96 4.07 -11.90
N ARG A 52 -17.72 3.37 -12.76
CA ARG A 52 -19.00 2.72 -12.41
C ARG A 52 -18.92 1.69 -11.29
N SER A 53 -17.74 1.11 -11.02
CA SER A 53 -17.56 0.15 -9.92
C SER A 53 -17.69 0.78 -8.53
N GLY A 54 -17.68 2.12 -8.42
CA GLY A 54 -17.68 2.82 -7.15
C GLY A 54 -16.30 2.92 -6.48
N THR A 55 -15.24 2.44 -7.14
CA THR A 55 -13.87 2.54 -6.65
C THR A 55 -13.43 4.00 -6.58
N ASN A 56 -12.88 4.40 -5.43
CA ASN A 56 -12.30 5.72 -5.17
C ASN A 56 -10.88 5.57 -4.58
N LEU A 57 -10.14 6.68 -4.49
CA LEU A 57 -8.73 6.67 -4.08
C LEU A 57 -8.55 6.19 -2.64
N LEU A 58 -9.39 6.65 -1.71
CA LEU A 58 -9.28 6.26 -0.30
C LEU A 58 -9.59 4.77 -0.11
N GLY A 59 -10.63 4.28 -0.78
CA GLY A 59 -11.01 2.87 -0.81
C GLY A 59 -9.94 1.97 -1.43
N LEU A 60 -9.26 2.44 -2.49
CA LEU A 60 -8.14 1.72 -3.10
C LEU A 60 -6.96 1.60 -2.14
N LEU A 61 -6.61 2.66 -1.40
CA LEU A 61 -5.52 2.58 -0.42
C LEU A 61 -5.87 1.66 0.76
N HIS A 62 -7.13 1.68 1.20
CA HIS A 62 -7.61 0.73 2.19
C HIS A 62 -7.51 -0.72 1.69
N HIS A 63 -7.97 -0.98 0.46
CA HIS A 63 -7.83 -2.29 -0.18
C HIS A 63 -6.37 -2.75 -0.24
N LEU A 64 -5.45 -1.89 -0.67
CA LEU A 64 -4.03 -2.22 -0.72
C LEU A 64 -3.44 -2.48 0.67
N THR A 65 -3.94 -1.83 1.71
CA THR A 65 -3.57 -2.17 3.10
C THR A 65 -3.94 -3.62 3.42
N CYS A 66 -5.13 -4.09 3.01
CA CYS A 66 -5.54 -5.48 3.18
C CYS A 66 -4.68 -6.45 2.35
N VAL A 67 -4.32 -6.08 1.11
CA VAL A 67 -3.43 -6.88 0.25
C VAL A 67 -2.06 -7.07 0.92
N GLU A 68 -1.44 -6.01 1.44
CA GLU A 68 -0.15 -6.09 2.13
C GLU A 68 -0.22 -7.06 3.33
N ARG A 69 -1.28 -6.94 4.12
CA ARG A 69 -1.48 -7.79 5.32
C ARG A 69 -1.74 -9.25 4.96
N ALA A 70 -2.59 -9.52 3.97
CA ALA A 70 -2.88 -10.88 3.55
C ALA A 70 -1.67 -11.58 2.91
N MET A 71 -0.93 -10.85 2.06
CA MET A 71 0.19 -11.41 1.30
C MET A 71 1.43 -11.66 2.18
N PHE A 72 1.77 -10.71 3.06
CA PHE A 72 3.04 -10.76 3.81
C PHE A 72 2.87 -11.08 5.30
N LEU A 73 1.69 -10.81 5.89
CA LEU A 73 1.46 -11.00 7.33
C LEU A 73 0.51 -12.18 7.64
N GLY A 74 -0.10 -12.78 6.61
CA GLY A 74 -0.95 -13.96 6.75
C GLY A 74 -2.39 -13.67 7.18
N ASP A 75 -2.86 -12.43 7.12
CA ASP A 75 -4.25 -12.09 7.44
C ASP A 75 -5.24 -12.84 6.53
N ASP A 76 -6.26 -13.47 7.13
CA ASP A 76 -7.36 -14.11 6.38
C ASP A 76 -8.46 -13.08 6.06
N ILE A 77 -8.46 -12.60 4.81
CA ILE A 77 -9.48 -11.68 4.30
C ILE A 77 -10.55 -12.48 3.53
N ARG A 78 -11.76 -12.51 4.11
CA ARG A 78 -12.90 -13.28 3.57
C ARG A 78 -13.71 -12.54 2.52
N ASP A 79 -13.85 -11.22 2.68
CA ASP A 79 -14.64 -10.37 1.77
C ASP A 79 -13.75 -9.30 1.14
N TRP A 80 -13.22 -9.62 -0.04
CA TRP A 80 -12.32 -8.73 -0.78
C TRP A 80 -13.05 -7.51 -1.35
N GLN A 81 -14.32 -7.65 -1.72
CA GLN A 81 -15.12 -6.56 -2.27
C GLN A 81 -15.37 -5.48 -1.21
N ALA A 82 -15.57 -5.86 0.05
CA ALA A 82 -15.72 -4.91 1.15
C ALA A 82 -14.47 -4.04 1.37
N THR A 83 -13.27 -4.56 1.14
CA THR A 83 -12.01 -3.82 1.36
C THR A 83 -11.83 -2.61 0.45
N PHE A 84 -12.61 -2.47 -0.63
CA PHE A 84 -12.62 -1.26 -1.46
C PHE A 84 -13.36 -0.09 -0.81
N ARG A 85 -13.89 -0.24 0.40
CA ARG A 85 -14.63 0.79 1.14
C ARG A 85 -13.93 1.11 2.46
N ALA A 86 -13.20 2.22 2.49
CA ALA A 86 -12.72 2.77 3.76
C ALA A 86 -13.91 3.21 4.64
N ALA A 87 -13.77 3.11 5.96
CA ALA A 87 -14.85 3.47 6.87
C ALA A 87 -15.29 4.94 6.65
N PRO A 88 -16.58 5.27 6.79
CA PRO A 88 -17.06 6.65 6.61
C PRO A 88 -16.41 7.63 7.60
N THR A 89 -16.00 7.14 8.77
CA THR A 89 -15.33 7.91 9.82
C THR A 89 -13.82 7.99 9.67
N ASP A 90 -13.21 7.19 8.79
CA ASP A 90 -11.76 7.23 8.56
C ASP A 90 -11.38 8.57 7.89
N SER A 91 -10.39 9.26 8.42
CA SER A 91 -9.73 10.36 7.72
C SER A 91 -8.70 9.85 6.70
N VAL A 92 -8.36 10.69 5.73
CA VAL A 92 -7.29 10.41 4.75
C VAL A 92 -5.97 10.08 5.46
N ALA A 93 -5.62 10.85 6.49
CA ALA A 93 -4.39 10.67 7.24
C ALA A 93 -4.34 9.31 7.95
N GLU A 94 -5.44 8.86 8.53
CA GLU A 94 -5.52 7.57 9.21
C GLU A 94 -5.37 6.40 8.24
N VAL A 95 -6.02 6.45 7.07
CA VAL A 95 -5.88 5.39 6.06
C VAL A 95 -4.46 5.34 5.52
N VAL A 96 -3.84 6.49 5.25
CA VAL A 96 -2.43 6.56 4.82
C VAL A 96 -1.49 6.03 5.89
N ALA A 97 -1.71 6.38 7.16
CA ALA A 97 -0.91 5.87 8.27
C ALA A 97 -1.03 4.34 8.40
N ARG A 98 -2.26 3.80 8.34
CA ARG A 98 -2.53 2.36 8.38
C ARG A 98 -1.82 1.60 7.26
N TYR A 99 -1.86 2.16 6.05
CA TYR A 99 -1.15 1.62 4.90
C TYR A 99 0.37 1.60 5.11
N ARG A 100 0.96 2.72 5.55
CA ARG A 100 2.40 2.81 5.84
C ARG A 100 2.84 1.84 6.93
N THR A 101 2.02 1.65 7.98
CA THR A 101 2.29 0.65 9.02
C THR A 101 2.29 -0.76 8.45
N ALA A 102 1.29 -1.13 7.63
CA ALA A 102 1.24 -2.45 7.00
C ALA A 102 2.46 -2.72 6.09
N VAL A 103 2.87 -1.71 5.30
CA VAL A 103 4.08 -1.75 4.49
C VAL A 103 5.34 -1.97 5.35
N GLY A 104 5.47 -1.25 6.47
CA GLY A 104 6.58 -1.41 7.40
C GLY A 104 6.67 -2.82 7.98
N SER A 105 5.54 -3.38 8.42
CA SER A 105 5.46 -4.78 8.86
C SER A 105 5.82 -5.76 7.76
N ALA A 106 5.32 -5.55 6.54
CA ALA A 106 5.64 -6.40 5.39
C ALA A 106 7.12 -6.36 5.02
N ASN A 107 7.76 -5.19 5.10
CA ASN A 107 9.20 -5.04 4.87
C ASN A 107 10.01 -5.82 5.92
N ALA A 108 9.64 -5.76 7.20
CA ALA A 108 10.32 -6.53 8.24
C ALA A 108 10.28 -8.04 7.99
N VAL A 109 9.18 -8.56 7.43
CA VAL A 109 9.09 -9.98 7.01
C VAL A 109 9.97 -10.26 5.81
N LEU A 110 9.94 -9.40 4.79
CA LEU A 110 10.72 -9.56 3.57
C LEU A 110 12.23 -9.51 3.83
N ASP A 111 12.68 -8.59 4.70
CA ASP A 111 14.09 -8.43 5.05
C ASP A 111 14.63 -9.62 5.87
N GLY A 112 13.74 -10.36 6.53
CA GLY A 112 14.06 -11.62 7.22
C GLY A 112 14.02 -12.86 6.31
N CYS A 113 13.59 -12.73 5.06
CA CYS A 113 13.45 -13.85 4.13
C CYS A 113 14.77 -14.09 3.38
N THR A 114 15.53 -15.08 3.80
CA THR A 114 16.83 -15.44 3.18
C THR A 114 16.69 -16.37 1.98
N ASP A 115 15.51 -16.96 1.75
CA ASP A 115 15.21 -17.83 0.62
C ASP A 115 13.82 -17.52 0.06
N LEU A 116 13.78 -16.92 -1.13
CA LEU A 116 12.54 -16.57 -1.82
C LEU A 116 11.78 -17.79 -2.37
N ALA A 117 12.44 -18.94 -2.51
CA ALA A 117 11.80 -20.19 -2.92
C ALA A 117 11.17 -20.93 -1.74
N ALA A 118 11.49 -20.54 -0.51
CA ALA A 118 10.87 -21.11 0.67
C ALA A 118 9.40 -20.69 0.76
N PRO A 119 8.51 -21.57 1.24
CA PRO A 119 7.13 -21.20 1.54
C PRO A 119 7.09 -20.03 2.52
N VAL A 120 6.21 -19.05 2.27
CA VAL A 120 5.96 -17.97 3.23
C VAL A 120 5.39 -18.61 4.50
N LEU A 121 6.18 -18.58 5.58
CA LEU A 121 5.75 -19.04 6.90
C LEU A 121 4.66 -18.09 7.39
N ARG A 122 3.43 -18.60 7.45
CA ARG A 122 2.28 -17.84 7.95
C ARG A 122 2.20 -18.02 9.47
N PRO A 123 2.16 -16.95 10.27
CA PRO A 123 1.86 -17.08 11.68
C PRO A 123 0.50 -17.79 11.85
N GLY A 124 0.50 -19.04 12.34
CA GLY A 124 -0.72 -19.83 12.58
C GLY A 124 -0.98 -21.00 11.64
N SER A 125 -0.05 -21.36 10.74
CA SER A 125 -0.07 -22.64 10.00
C SER A 125 0.65 -23.76 10.75
#